data_AF-A0A1M4MY28-F1
#
_entry.id   AF-A0A1M4MY28-F1
#
_cell.length_a   1.000
_cell.length_b   1.000
_cell.length_c   1.000
_cell.angle_alpha   90.00
_cell.angle_beta   90.00
_cell.angle_gamma   90.00
#
_symmetry.space_group_name_H-M   'P 1'
#
loop_
_entity.id
_entity.type
_entity.pdbx_description
1 polymer ?
#
loop_
_entity_poly.entity_id
_entity_poly.type
_entity_poly.pdbx_seq_one_letter_code
_entity_poly.pdbx_strand_id
1 'polypeptide(L)'
;MVKELTYPDGFEGIIARWEERRDPLTAREGEGLPQLDCDLDALATGTMPDPPEPLIKPASSYAFKAHALATELAGASRLAHLNALLIAHLRRHAWPDHAPALFCRIWEEHAATLLQELNARWLVSSLQTFADHGQTETQRRVGASLGLLFSMMKLYEFERTFSGTPPEEPYRLGKRAKVPLPMEMDDFSLKSGGLDYNTLAPLWRDAGSDPVIAPLAHHLLDMLNRDPGTLFRRIQTMRERIARREERGT
;
A
#
# COMPACT_ATOMS: atom_id res chain seq x y z
N MET A 1 -17.16 -18.66 -27.59
CA MET A 1 -17.21 -19.30 -26.25
C MET A 1 -17.39 -18.17 -25.25
N VAL A 2 -18.57 -18.03 -24.66
CA VAL A 2 -18.78 -17.08 -23.55
C VAL A 2 -18.00 -17.66 -22.37
N LYS A 3 -16.99 -16.96 -21.86
CA LYS A 3 -16.33 -17.36 -20.62
C LYS A 3 -17.31 -17.11 -19.48
N GLU A 4 -17.82 -18.17 -18.88
CA GLU A 4 -18.82 -18.13 -17.80
C GLU A 4 -18.25 -17.57 -16.49
N LEU A 5 -16.93 -17.68 -16.29
CA LEU A 5 -16.21 -17.18 -15.11
C LEU A 5 -15.15 -16.15 -15.49
N THR A 6 -14.95 -15.15 -14.62
CA THR A 6 -13.84 -14.18 -14.72
C THR A 6 -12.48 -14.87 -14.62
N TYR A 7 -12.36 -15.87 -13.75
CA TYR A 7 -11.16 -16.67 -13.54
C TYR A 7 -11.44 -18.11 -14.02
N PRO A 8 -10.80 -18.58 -15.10
CA PRO A 8 -11.11 -19.89 -15.70
C PRO A 8 -10.99 -21.07 -14.73
N ASP A 9 -10.01 -21.01 -13.83
CA ASP A 9 -9.73 -22.04 -12.82
C ASP A 9 -10.31 -21.67 -11.44
N GLY A 10 -11.27 -20.74 -11.39
CA GLY A 10 -11.86 -20.24 -10.15
C GLY A 10 -10.84 -19.60 -9.19
N PHE A 11 -11.15 -19.62 -7.90
CA PHE A 11 -10.27 -19.08 -6.86
C PHE A 11 -9.04 -19.96 -6.58
N GLU A 12 -9.08 -21.25 -6.88
CA GLU A 12 -7.90 -22.12 -6.77
C GLU A 12 -6.78 -21.66 -7.72
N GLY A 13 -7.11 -21.28 -8.95
CA GLY A 13 -6.15 -20.68 -9.89
C GLY A 13 -5.59 -19.34 -9.42
N ILE A 14 -6.39 -18.54 -8.70
CA ILE A 14 -5.90 -17.31 -8.08
C ILE A 14 -4.88 -17.63 -6.99
N ILE A 15 -5.19 -18.60 -6.11
CA ILE A 15 -4.27 -19.02 -5.05
C ILE A 15 -2.98 -19.54 -5.66
N ALA A 16 -3.03 -20.46 -6.63
CA ALA A 16 -1.83 -20.96 -7.32
C ALA A 16 -0.96 -19.83 -7.89
N ARG A 17 -1.57 -18.85 -8.56
CA ARG A 17 -0.84 -17.68 -9.09
C ARG A 17 -0.28 -16.79 -7.98
N TRP A 18 -0.99 -16.64 -6.87
CA TRP A 18 -0.55 -15.89 -5.69
C TRP A 18 0.65 -16.54 -5.00
N GLU A 19 0.81 -17.87 -5.14
CA GLU A 19 1.91 -18.66 -4.59
C GLU A 19 3.22 -18.59 -5.39
N GLU A 20 3.16 -18.34 -6.71
CA GLU A 20 4.32 -18.39 -7.65
C GLU A 20 5.56 -17.55 -7.23
N ARG A 21 5.40 -16.57 -6.34
CA ARG A 21 6.48 -15.64 -5.96
C ARG A 21 6.80 -15.62 -4.47
N ARG A 22 6.43 -16.69 -3.75
CA ARG A 22 6.56 -16.77 -2.28
C ARG A 22 7.67 -17.70 -1.79
N ASP A 23 8.47 -18.28 -2.67
CA ASP A 23 9.64 -19.07 -2.28
C ASP A 23 10.58 -18.25 -1.37
N PRO A 24 11.28 -18.85 -0.39
CA PRO A 24 12.21 -18.11 0.48
C PRO A 24 13.38 -17.47 -0.28
N LEU A 25 13.94 -16.38 0.26
CA LEU A 25 15.22 -15.86 -0.21
C LEU A 25 16.35 -16.72 0.34
N THR A 26 17.14 -17.28 -0.56
CA THR A 26 18.39 -17.98 -0.26
C THR A 26 19.54 -16.98 -0.13
N ALA A 27 20.27 -17.07 0.99
CA ALA A 27 21.44 -16.27 1.31
C ALA A 27 22.69 -17.16 1.38
N ARG A 28 23.87 -16.58 1.14
CA ARG A 28 25.19 -17.21 1.34
C ARG A 28 25.79 -16.79 2.68
N GLU A 29 26.91 -17.40 3.03
CA GLU A 29 27.69 -16.98 4.19
C GLU A 29 28.06 -15.49 4.10
N GLY A 30 27.81 -14.74 5.19
CA GLY A 30 28.00 -13.30 5.25
C GLY A 30 26.85 -12.45 4.68
N GLU A 31 25.85 -13.08 4.05
CA GLU A 31 24.62 -12.41 3.60
C GLU A 31 23.49 -12.60 4.62
N GLY A 32 22.54 -11.66 4.66
CA GLY A 32 21.32 -11.79 5.44
C GLY A 32 20.89 -10.49 6.11
N LEU A 33 19.77 -10.57 6.81
CA LEU A 33 19.27 -9.48 7.64
C LEU A 33 20.20 -9.26 8.84
N PRO A 34 20.38 -8.01 9.30
CA PRO A 34 21.10 -7.74 10.53
C PRO A 34 20.33 -8.30 11.74
N GLN A 35 21.03 -8.52 12.85
CA GLN A 35 20.42 -9.01 14.09
C GLN A 35 19.38 -8.01 14.64
N LEU A 36 18.51 -8.50 15.53
CA LEU A 36 17.42 -7.70 16.12
C LEU A 36 17.93 -6.47 16.88
N ASP A 37 19.11 -6.57 17.49
CA ASP A 37 19.76 -5.52 18.30
C ASP A 37 20.67 -4.60 17.48
N CYS A 38 20.57 -4.63 16.13
CA CYS A 38 21.35 -3.74 15.29
C CYS A 38 21.07 -2.26 15.60
N ASP A 39 22.08 -1.43 15.36
CA ASP A 39 22.03 0.01 15.59
C ASP A 39 21.19 0.69 14.49
N LEU A 40 19.91 0.93 14.78
CA LEU A 40 18.98 1.55 13.85
C LEU A 40 19.28 3.04 13.63
N ASP A 41 19.86 3.74 14.62
CA ASP A 41 20.31 5.13 14.48
C ASP A 41 21.46 5.24 13.46
N ALA A 42 22.42 4.33 13.53
CA ALA A 42 23.50 4.24 12.54
C ALA A 42 22.97 3.96 11.13
N LEU A 43 21.93 3.12 11.00
CA LEU A 43 21.29 2.85 9.71
C LEU A 43 20.45 4.02 9.21
N ALA A 44 19.80 4.76 10.09
CA ALA A 44 19.01 5.95 9.75
C ALA A 44 19.91 7.09 9.25
N THR A 45 21.11 7.23 9.82
CA THR A 45 22.08 8.26 9.45
C THR A 45 22.96 7.87 8.26
N GLY A 46 23.17 6.57 8.04
CA GLY A 46 23.90 6.06 6.89
C GLY A 46 23.07 6.10 5.61
N THR A 47 23.72 6.42 4.48
CA THR A 47 23.06 6.51 3.17
C THR A 47 23.44 5.33 2.27
N MET A 48 22.50 4.92 1.42
CA MET A 48 22.76 3.98 0.32
C MET A 48 23.58 4.66 -0.78
N PRO A 49 24.59 3.98 -1.38
CA PRO A 49 25.38 4.55 -2.47
C PRO A 49 24.52 5.00 -3.66
N ASP A 50 24.87 6.14 -4.26
CA ASP A 50 24.31 6.64 -5.52
C ASP A 50 25.47 7.14 -6.43
N PRO A 51 25.84 6.40 -7.50
CA PRO A 51 25.16 5.20 -7.99
C PRO A 51 25.34 3.98 -7.08
N PRO A 52 24.41 3.00 -7.13
CA PRO A 52 24.52 1.76 -6.38
C PRO A 52 25.74 0.95 -6.80
N GLU A 53 26.33 0.22 -5.85
CA GLU A 53 27.45 -0.68 -6.13
C GLU A 53 27.05 -1.81 -7.11
N PRO A 54 27.92 -2.22 -8.04
CA PRO A 54 27.61 -3.26 -9.00
C PRO A 54 27.32 -4.61 -8.33
N LEU A 55 26.31 -5.34 -8.83
CA LEU A 55 26.06 -6.71 -8.38
C LEU A 55 27.18 -7.65 -8.82
N ILE A 56 27.86 -8.27 -7.86
CA ILE A 56 28.84 -9.32 -8.11
C ILE A 56 28.11 -10.63 -8.45
N LYS A 57 28.51 -11.28 -9.54
CA LYS A 57 27.94 -12.55 -10.01
C LYS A 57 28.93 -13.71 -9.87
N PRO A 58 28.46 -14.96 -9.63
CA PRO A 58 27.06 -15.35 -9.46
C PRO A 58 26.50 -14.84 -8.12
N ALA A 59 25.23 -14.43 -8.08
CA ALA A 59 24.57 -13.89 -6.88
C ALA A 59 23.54 -14.89 -6.32
N SER A 60 23.34 -14.87 -5.00
CA SER A 60 22.20 -15.54 -4.38
C SER A 60 20.89 -14.79 -4.68
N SER A 61 19.75 -15.39 -4.38
CA SER A 61 18.47 -14.68 -4.53
C SER A 61 18.33 -13.52 -3.55
N TYR A 62 18.93 -13.63 -2.35
CA TYR A 62 19.08 -12.54 -1.40
C TYR A 62 19.90 -11.39 -1.99
N ALA A 63 21.13 -11.64 -2.46
CA ALA A 63 22.02 -10.62 -2.99
C ALA A 63 21.40 -9.91 -4.21
N PHE A 64 20.73 -10.66 -5.09
CA PHE A 64 19.99 -10.09 -6.21
C PHE A 64 18.87 -9.15 -5.73
N LYS A 65 18.10 -9.57 -4.72
CA LYS A 65 17.03 -8.74 -4.15
C LYS A 65 17.59 -7.50 -3.44
N ALA A 66 18.60 -7.66 -2.61
CA ALA A 66 19.26 -6.57 -1.89
C ALA A 66 19.82 -5.52 -2.85
N HIS A 67 20.50 -5.94 -3.91
CA HIS A 67 21.01 -5.02 -4.93
C HIS A 67 19.87 -4.33 -5.70
N ALA A 68 18.82 -5.05 -6.11
CA ALA A 68 17.69 -4.43 -6.79
C ALA A 68 17.01 -3.34 -5.94
N LEU A 69 16.88 -3.59 -4.63
CA LEU A 69 16.36 -2.62 -3.68
C LEU A 69 17.34 -1.46 -3.44
N ALA A 70 18.63 -1.72 -3.39
CA ALA A 70 19.65 -0.68 -3.25
C ALA A 70 19.64 0.27 -4.45
N THR A 71 19.43 -0.25 -5.66
CA THR A 71 19.28 0.55 -6.87
C THR A 71 18.01 1.40 -6.83
N GLU A 72 16.90 0.85 -6.36
CA GLU A 72 15.64 1.58 -6.26
C GLU A 72 15.65 2.64 -5.14
N LEU A 73 16.49 2.46 -4.13
CA LEU A 73 16.63 3.32 -2.95
C LEU A 73 18.00 4.01 -2.90
N ALA A 74 18.63 4.21 -4.06
CA ALA A 74 19.90 4.93 -4.14
C ALA A 74 19.72 6.34 -3.53
N GLY A 75 20.66 6.74 -2.66
CA GLY A 75 20.61 8.01 -1.94
C GLY A 75 19.64 8.08 -0.75
N ALA A 76 18.81 7.05 -0.49
CA ALA A 76 17.99 6.96 0.72
C ALA A 76 18.79 6.45 1.92
N SER A 77 18.22 6.47 3.13
CA SER A 77 18.87 5.87 4.29
C SER A 77 19.05 4.36 4.15
N ARG A 78 20.06 3.81 4.83
CA ARG A 78 20.23 2.35 4.96
C ARG A 78 19.06 1.73 5.73
N LEU A 79 18.39 2.50 6.59
CA LEU A 79 17.14 2.11 7.24
C LEU A 79 16.00 1.88 6.24
N ALA A 80 15.82 2.79 5.27
CA ALA A 80 14.83 2.62 4.20
C ALA A 80 15.08 1.35 3.37
N HIS A 81 16.35 1.06 3.07
CA HIS A 81 16.75 -0.19 2.41
C HIS A 81 16.47 -1.43 3.25
N LEU A 82 16.78 -1.39 4.54
CA LEU A 82 16.46 -2.48 5.47
C LEU A 82 14.95 -2.73 5.57
N ASN A 83 14.13 -1.67 5.67
CA ASN A 83 12.67 -1.79 5.66
C ASN A 83 12.18 -2.49 4.37
N ALA A 84 12.70 -2.09 3.21
CA ALA A 84 12.34 -2.72 1.94
C ALA A 84 12.78 -4.20 1.85
N LEU A 85 13.95 -4.54 2.40
CA LEU A 85 14.44 -5.91 2.49
C LEU A 85 13.57 -6.78 3.40
N LEU A 86 13.18 -6.25 4.57
CA LEU A 86 12.28 -6.93 5.50
C LEU A 86 10.93 -7.22 4.83
N ILE A 87 10.34 -6.23 4.14
CA ILE A 87 9.12 -6.44 3.34
C ILE A 87 9.32 -7.56 2.30
N ALA A 88 10.49 -7.61 1.65
CA ALA A 88 10.76 -8.64 0.64
C ALA A 88 10.91 -10.05 1.23
N HIS A 89 11.37 -10.18 2.47
CA HIS A 89 11.41 -11.45 3.22
C HIS A 89 10.02 -11.84 3.73
N LEU A 90 9.32 -10.91 4.40
CA LEU A 90 8.07 -11.16 5.12
C LEU A 90 6.87 -11.46 4.22
N ARG A 91 7.01 -11.33 2.90
CA ARG A 91 6.00 -11.71 1.90
C ARG A 91 6.17 -13.13 1.34
N ARG A 92 7.17 -13.87 1.81
CA ARG A 92 7.51 -15.25 1.39
C ARG A 92 7.06 -16.25 2.44
N HIS A 93 7.19 -17.55 2.18
CA HIS A 93 6.78 -18.60 3.13
C HIS A 93 7.76 -18.85 4.28
N ALA A 94 9.01 -18.43 4.13
CA ALA A 94 9.99 -18.51 5.19
C ALA A 94 10.88 -17.25 5.19
N TRP A 95 11.23 -16.83 6.38
CA TRP A 95 12.04 -15.66 6.69
C TRP A 95 12.83 -15.93 7.99
N PRO A 96 13.92 -15.20 8.25
CA PRO A 96 14.64 -15.32 9.52
C PRO A 96 13.74 -14.98 10.71
N ASP A 97 13.82 -15.75 11.80
CA ASP A 97 12.89 -15.67 12.95
C ASP A 97 12.75 -14.26 13.56
N HIS A 98 13.82 -13.47 13.54
CA HIS A 98 13.83 -12.11 14.08
C HIS A 98 13.22 -11.05 13.13
N ALA A 99 12.97 -11.37 11.86
CA ALA A 99 12.56 -10.40 10.85
C ALA A 99 11.23 -9.67 11.17
N PRO A 100 10.16 -10.35 11.64
CA PRO A 100 8.93 -9.64 12.02
C PRO A 100 9.14 -8.64 13.17
N ALA A 101 9.92 -9.05 14.18
CA ALA A 101 10.24 -8.21 15.33
C ALA A 101 11.09 -6.99 14.91
N LEU A 102 12.08 -7.20 14.03
CA LEU A 102 12.91 -6.12 13.51
C LEU A 102 12.11 -5.13 12.66
N PHE A 103 11.18 -5.60 11.83
CA PHE A 103 10.27 -4.73 11.08
C PHE A 103 9.44 -3.85 12.03
N CYS A 104 8.83 -4.44 13.06
CA CYS A 104 8.03 -3.67 14.02
C CYS A 104 8.89 -2.66 14.79
N ARG A 105 10.10 -3.07 15.22
CA ARG A 105 11.07 -2.21 15.91
C ARG A 105 11.42 -0.96 15.09
N ILE A 106 11.66 -1.13 13.78
CA ILE A 106 11.95 0.00 12.89
C ILE A 106 10.80 1.00 12.87
N TRP A 107 9.55 0.54 12.79
CA TRP A 107 8.39 1.43 12.77
C TRP A 107 8.07 2.04 14.14
N GLU A 108 8.40 1.35 15.22
CA GLU A 108 8.28 1.90 16.58
C GLU A 108 9.31 3.01 16.84
N GLU A 109 10.58 2.78 16.47
CA GLU A 109 11.69 3.69 16.79
C GLU A 109 11.89 4.80 15.74
N HIS A 110 11.64 4.52 14.45
CA HIS A 110 12.07 5.37 13.33
C HIS A 110 10.99 5.65 12.28
N ALA A 111 9.70 5.54 12.62
CA ALA A 111 8.61 5.90 11.69
C ALA A 111 8.79 7.28 11.04
N ALA A 112 9.20 8.29 11.83
CA ALA A 112 9.38 9.66 11.32
C ALA A 112 10.41 9.74 10.19
N THR A 113 11.54 9.04 10.31
CA THR A 113 12.57 8.97 9.26
C THR A 113 12.02 8.32 8.01
N LEU A 114 11.36 7.16 8.14
CA LEU A 114 10.79 6.45 7.00
C LEU A 114 9.69 7.25 6.29
N LEU A 115 8.85 7.97 7.03
CA LEU A 115 7.79 8.81 6.47
C LEU A 115 8.33 10.00 5.66
N GLN A 116 9.54 10.47 5.94
CA GLN A 116 10.16 11.56 5.18
C GLN A 116 10.81 11.08 3.89
N GLU A 117 11.31 9.84 3.86
CA GLU A 117 12.10 9.31 2.74
C GLU A 117 11.30 8.43 1.78
N LEU A 118 10.36 7.63 2.30
CA LEU A 118 9.66 6.64 1.50
C LEU A 118 8.49 7.26 0.72
N ASN A 119 8.42 6.94 -0.57
CA ASN A 119 7.26 7.27 -1.38
C ASN A 119 6.02 6.41 -1.01
N ALA A 120 4.85 6.81 -1.50
CA ALA A 120 3.57 6.14 -1.22
C ALA A 120 3.60 4.62 -1.48
N ARG A 121 4.33 4.15 -2.51
CA ARG A 121 4.41 2.72 -2.84
C ARG A 121 5.08 1.94 -1.70
N TRP A 122 6.16 2.46 -1.14
CA TRP A 122 6.86 1.84 -0.02
C TRP A 122 6.08 1.95 1.29
N LEU A 123 5.43 3.08 1.53
CA LEU A 123 4.55 3.27 2.69
C LEU A 123 3.38 2.29 2.68
N VAL A 124 2.69 2.12 1.54
CA VAL A 124 1.62 1.11 1.39
C VAL A 124 2.16 -0.30 1.56
N SER A 125 3.36 -0.61 1.05
CA SER A 125 3.96 -1.93 1.24
C SER A 125 4.27 -2.23 2.71
N SER A 126 4.70 -1.22 3.46
CA SER A 126 4.96 -1.33 4.90
C SER A 126 3.66 -1.52 5.67
N LEU A 127 2.62 -0.75 5.33
CA LEU A 127 1.28 -0.88 5.89
C LEU A 127 0.70 -2.29 5.67
N GLN A 128 0.85 -2.84 4.47
CA GLN A 128 0.41 -4.20 4.16
C GLN A 128 1.21 -5.26 4.94
N THR A 129 2.46 -4.99 5.28
CA THR A 129 3.30 -5.94 6.05
C THR A 129 2.81 -6.06 7.49
N PHE A 130 2.26 -4.98 8.08
CA PHE A 130 1.59 -5.06 9.37
C PHE A 130 0.38 -6.01 9.39
N ALA A 131 -0.28 -6.26 8.25
CA ALA A 131 -1.44 -7.15 8.19
C ALA A 131 -1.13 -8.56 8.71
N ASP A 132 0.04 -9.08 8.34
CA ASP A 132 0.49 -10.42 8.72
C ASP A 132 1.42 -10.40 9.94
N HIS A 133 2.21 -9.33 10.11
CA HIS A 133 3.33 -9.29 11.06
C HIS A 133 3.21 -8.26 12.19
N GLY A 134 2.08 -7.55 12.29
CA GLY A 134 1.83 -6.62 13.37
C GLY A 134 1.78 -7.32 14.74
N GLN A 135 2.37 -6.68 15.75
CA GLN A 135 2.42 -7.18 17.13
C GLN A 135 1.05 -7.12 17.81
N THR A 136 0.23 -6.12 17.49
CA THR A 136 -1.12 -5.96 18.04
C THR A 136 -2.20 -6.33 17.03
N GLU A 137 -3.39 -6.67 17.53
CA GLU A 137 -4.55 -6.89 16.65
C GLU A 137 -4.94 -5.63 15.89
N THR A 138 -4.79 -4.45 16.51
CA THR A 138 -5.01 -3.18 15.82
C THR A 138 -4.07 -3.01 14.64
N GLN A 139 -2.77 -3.28 14.80
CA GLN A 139 -1.79 -3.21 13.72
C GLN A 139 -2.17 -4.11 12.54
N ARG A 140 -2.51 -5.38 12.82
CA ARG A 140 -2.91 -6.34 11.78
C ARG A 140 -4.20 -5.93 11.07
N ARG A 141 -5.23 -5.59 11.83
CA ARG A 141 -6.54 -5.18 11.30
C ARG A 141 -6.46 -3.91 10.47
N VAL A 142 -5.73 -2.89 10.93
CA VAL A 142 -5.53 -1.62 10.21
C VAL A 142 -4.68 -1.86 8.97
N GLY A 143 -3.59 -2.63 9.08
CA GLY A 143 -2.75 -3.02 7.95
C GLY A 143 -3.53 -3.74 6.85
N ALA A 144 -4.37 -4.71 7.22
CA ALA A 144 -5.23 -5.43 6.29
C ALA A 144 -6.29 -4.52 5.65
N SER A 145 -6.97 -3.70 6.45
CA SER A 145 -8.09 -2.87 5.99
C SER A 145 -7.64 -1.76 5.04
N LEU A 146 -6.59 -1.00 5.41
CA LEU A 146 -6.02 0.01 4.53
C LEU A 146 -5.28 -0.63 3.35
N GLY A 147 -4.64 -1.78 3.55
CA GLY A 147 -4.01 -2.56 2.49
C GLY A 147 -5.01 -2.96 1.39
N LEU A 148 -6.21 -3.38 1.77
CA LEU A 148 -7.31 -3.67 0.85
C LEU A 148 -7.81 -2.39 0.16
N LEU A 149 -8.03 -1.30 0.91
CA LEU A 149 -8.43 -0.01 0.35
C LEU A 149 -7.47 0.43 -0.77
N PHE A 150 -6.17 0.53 -0.49
CA PHE A 150 -5.18 0.96 -1.48
C PHE A 150 -5.03 -0.02 -2.66
N SER A 151 -5.22 -1.31 -2.42
CA SER A 151 -5.19 -2.32 -3.50
C SER A 151 -6.37 -2.16 -4.45
N MET A 152 -7.58 -1.99 -3.91
CA MET A 152 -8.78 -1.73 -4.70
C MET A 152 -8.67 -0.41 -5.45
N MET A 153 -8.19 0.64 -4.77
CA MET A 153 -7.89 1.94 -5.38
C MET A 153 -6.98 1.81 -6.58
N LYS A 154 -5.86 1.11 -6.43
CA LYS A 154 -4.92 0.91 -7.54
C LYS A 154 -5.59 0.24 -8.74
N LEU A 155 -6.43 -0.78 -8.51
CA LEU A 155 -7.09 -1.52 -9.60
C LEU A 155 -8.10 -0.64 -10.35
N TYR A 156 -9.00 0.04 -9.64
CA TYR A 156 -10.04 0.82 -10.30
C TYR A 156 -9.49 2.14 -10.86
N GLU A 157 -8.52 2.79 -10.21
CA GLU A 157 -7.89 4.00 -10.78
C GLU A 157 -7.08 3.65 -12.04
N PHE A 158 -6.42 2.47 -12.07
CA PHE A 158 -5.75 1.98 -13.27
C PHE A 158 -6.73 1.75 -14.43
N GLU A 159 -7.83 1.04 -14.21
CA GLU A 159 -8.87 0.85 -15.24
C GLU A 159 -9.41 2.19 -15.74
N ARG A 160 -9.63 3.14 -14.82
CA ARG A 160 -10.11 4.48 -15.15
C ARG A 160 -9.16 5.25 -16.09
N THR A 161 -7.85 4.97 -16.09
CA THR A 161 -6.91 5.62 -17.02
C THR A 161 -7.23 5.38 -18.50
N PHE A 162 -8.00 4.32 -18.80
CA PHE A 162 -8.44 4.01 -20.15
C PHE A 162 -9.73 4.75 -20.56
N SER A 163 -10.33 5.55 -19.67
CA SER A 163 -11.60 6.24 -19.97
C SER A 163 -11.44 7.52 -20.80
N GLY A 164 -10.20 7.94 -21.09
CA GLY A 164 -9.92 9.20 -21.77
C GLY A 164 -10.20 10.46 -20.93
N THR A 165 -10.35 10.32 -19.61
CA THR A 165 -10.54 11.44 -18.67
C THR A 165 -9.40 11.41 -17.64
N PRO A 166 -8.68 12.52 -17.39
CA PRO A 166 -7.57 12.52 -16.44
C PRO A 166 -8.07 12.22 -15.00
N PRO A 167 -7.24 11.63 -14.11
CA PRO A 167 -7.64 11.24 -12.74
C PRO A 167 -8.28 12.37 -11.91
N GLU A 168 -7.90 13.60 -12.14
CA GLU A 168 -8.37 14.79 -11.42
C GLU A 168 -9.78 15.23 -11.86
N GLU A 169 -10.24 14.80 -13.05
CA GLU A 169 -11.52 15.24 -13.60
C GLU A 169 -12.65 14.24 -13.26
N PRO A 170 -13.69 14.64 -12.51
CA PRO A 170 -14.86 13.80 -12.29
C PRO A 170 -15.74 13.71 -13.53
N TYR A 171 -16.33 12.53 -13.76
CA TYR A 171 -17.30 12.32 -14.83
C TYR A 171 -18.50 13.28 -14.75
N ARG A 172 -19.10 13.56 -15.91
CA ARG A 172 -20.24 14.45 -16.02
C ARG A 172 -21.51 13.80 -15.46
N LEU A 173 -22.26 14.55 -14.66
CA LEU A 173 -23.48 14.08 -13.98
C LEU A 173 -24.60 13.58 -14.93
N GLY A 174 -24.64 14.04 -16.18
CA GLY A 174 -25.79 13.81 -17.07
C GLY A 174 -25.71 12.59 -17.99
N LYS A 175 -24.58 11.90 -18.07
CA LYS A 175 -24.37 10.76 -19.00
C LYS A 175 -24.21 9.42 -18.26
N ARG A 176 -24.71 9.31 -17.02
CA ARG A 176 -24.65 8.08 -16.25
C ARG A 176 -25.57 7.02 -16.86
N ALA A 177 -25.04 5.81 -17.09
CA ALA A 177 -25.87 4.66 -17.44
C ALA A 177 -26.79 4.29 -16.27
N LYS A 178 -28.09 4.10 -16.54
CA LYS A 178 -29.08 3.68 -15.54
C LYS A 178 -29.17 2.16 -15.50
N VAL A 179 -28.10 1.53 -15.05
CA VAL A 179 -28.02 0.08 -14.86
C VAL A 179 -27.62 -0.20 -13.41
N PRO A 180 -28.05 -1.32 -12.81
CA PRO A 180 -27.58 -1.72 -11.49
C PRO A 180 -26.06 -1.81 -11.44
N LEU A 181 -25.49 -1.60 -10.26
CA LEU A 181 -24.09 -1.91 -10.04
C LEU A 181 -23.87 -3.44 -10.16
N PRO A 182 -22.64 -3.89 -10.43
CA PRO A 182 -22.31 -5.31 -10.39
C PRO A 182 -22.78 -5.98 -9.10
N MET A 183 -23.15 -7.27 -9.19
CA MET A 183 -23.71 -8.05 -8.06
C MET A 183 -25.02 -7.49 -7.51
N GLU A 184 -25.82 -6.81 -8.34
CA GLU A 184 -27.15 -6.28 -7.99
C GLU A 184 -27.12 -5.28 -6.82
N MET A 185 -25.99 -4.60 -6.63
CA MET A 185 -25.86 -3.60 -5.56
C MET A 185 -26.64 -2.33 -5.90
N ASP A 186 -27.23 -1.73 -4.86
CA ASP A 186 -27.89 -0.43 -4.96
C ASP A 186 -26.92 0.69 -5.32
N ASP A 187 -27.45 1.68 -6.03
CA ASP A 187 -26.70 2.86 -6.43
C ASP A 187 -26.26 3.72 -5.23
N PHE A 188 -25.07 4.31 -5.35
CA PHE A 188 -24.59 5.32 -4.40
C PHE A 188 -25.26 6.68 -4.62
N SER A 189 -25.82 7.27 -3.55
CA SER A 189 -26.35 8.63 -3.53
C SER A 189 -25.24 9.65 -3.31
N LEU A 190 -25.02 10.53 -4.30
CA LEU A 190 -24.09 11.65 -4.12
C LEU A 190 -24.60 12.67 -3.10
N LYS A 191 -25.91 12.87 -2.98
CA LYS A 191 -26.50 13.89 -2.09
C LYS A 191 -26.48 13.50 -0.61
N SER A 192 -26.86 12.25 -0.34
CA SER A 192 -27.14 11.76 1.02
C SER A 192 -26.32 10.53 1.40
N GLY A 193 -25.61 9.91 0.46
CA GLY A 193 -24.79 8.73 0.72
C GLY A 193 -23.51 9.12 1.47
N GLY A 194 -23.17 8.35 2.49
CA GLY A 194 -21.99 8.56 3.33
C GLY A 194 -21.00 7.40 3.33
N LEU A 195 -20.98 6.59 2.26
CA LEU A 195 -20.11 5.41 2.17
C LEU A 195 -18.62 5.78 2.30
N ASP A 196 -18.20 6.89 1.72
CA ASP A 196 -16.85 7.43 1.88
C ASP A 196 -16.53 7.74 3.35
N TYR A 197 -17.41 8.45 4.05
CA TYR A 197 -17.25 8.74 5.47
C TYR A 197 -17.23 7.48 6.34
N ASN A 198 -18.16 6.55 6.09
CA ASN A 198 -18.28 5.29 6.82
C ASN A 198 -17.14 4.30 6.50
N THR A 199 -16.41 4.53 5.40
CA THR A 199 -15.18 3.77 5.09
C THR A 199 -13.98 4.41 5.75
N LEU A 200 -13.78 5.73 5.60
CA LEU A 200 -12.55 6.41 6.01
C LEU A 200 -12.50 6.71 7.52
N ALA A 201 -13.61 7.11 8.14
CA ALA A 201 -13.61 7.51 9.54
C ALA A 201 -13.24 6.37 10.51
N PRO A 202 -13.75 5.13 10.36
CA PRO A 202 -13.31 4.01 11.19
C PRO A 202 -11.83 3.70 11.02
N LEU A 203 -11.29 3.76 9.79
CA LEU A 203 -9.86 3.51 9.53
C LEU A 203 -8.97 4.52 10.26
N TRP A 204 -9.33 5.80 10.20
CA TRP A 204 -8.63 6.85 10.94
C TRP A 204 -8.66 6.63 12.45
N ARG A 205 -9.85 6.38 13.00
CA ARG A 205 -10.05 6.22 14.44
C ARG A 205 -9.33 4.98 14.97
N ASP A 206 -9.50 3.85 14.29
CA ASP A 206 -8.95 2.58 14.72
C ASP A 206 -7.41 2.59 14.63
N ALA A 207 -6.84 3.20 13.58
CA ALA A 207 -5.40 3.45 13.50
C ALA A 207 -4.90 4.28 14.68
N GLY A 208 -5.62 5.35 15.06
CA GLY A 208 -5.25 6.22 16.18
C GLY A 208 -5.24 5.56 17.56
N SER A 209 -5.70 4.31 17.68
CA SER A 209 -5.65 3.55 18.94
C SER A 209 -4.34 2.81 19.18
N ASP A 210 -3.42 2.77 18.21
CA ASP A 210 -2.13 2.10 18.31
C ASP A 210 -0.98 3.04 17.89
N PRO A 211 -0.03 3.35 18.78
CA PRO A 211 0.99 4.37 18.53
C PRO A 211 2.02 4.01 17.46
N VAL A 212 2.18 2.72 17.14
CA VAL A 212 3.18 2.26 16.16
C VAL A 212 2.64 2.38 14.74
N ILE A 213 1.38 1.97 14.50
CA ILE A 213 0.80 2.05 13.14
C ILE A 213 0.14 3.40 12.84
N ALA A 214 -0.29 4.16 13.86
CA ALA A 214 -0.97 5.43 13.67
C ALA A 214 -0.20 6.40 12.76
N PRO A 215 1.11 6.67 12.95
CA PRO A 215 1.85 7.61 12.12
C PRO A 215 1.80 7.24 10.64
N LEU A 216 2.01 5.96 10.31
CA LEU A 216 1.97 5.46 8.94
C LEU A 216 0.56 5.54 8.33
N ALA A 217 -0.44 5.04 9.05
CA ALA A 217 -1.82 4.99 8.58
C ALA A 217 -2.40 6.40 8.39
N HIS A 218 -2.20 7.30 9.35
CA HIS A 218 -2.66 8.68 9.26
C HIS A 218 -1.94 9.45 8.16
N HIS A 219 -0.62 9.26 8.00
CA HIS A 219 0.12 9.87 6.91
C HIS A 219 -0.45 9.47 5.53
N LEU A 220 -0.70 8.18 5.32
CA LEU A 220 -1.30 7.68 4.07
C LEU A 220 -2.73 8.19 3.84
N LEU A 221 -3.55 8.29 4.89
CA LEU A 221 -4.90 8.86 4.80
C LEU A 221 -4.87 10.37 4.53
N ASP A 222 -3.88 11.09 5.05
CA ASP A 222 -3.67 12.50 4.73
C ASP A 222 -3.21 12.70 3.29
N MET A 223 -2.29 11.86 2.79
CA MET A 223 -1.90 11.85 1.38
C MET A 223 -3.13 11.60 0.49
N LEU A 224 -3.94 10.60 0.83
CA LEU A 224 -5.19 10.29 0.13
C LEU A 224 -6.14 11.50 0.07
N ASN A 225 -6.30 12.22 1.18
CA ASN A 225 -7.17 13.40 1.26
C ASN A 225 -6.63 14.59 0.45
N ARG A 226 -5.30 14.76 0.42
CA ARG A 226 -4.62 15.85 -0.30
C ARG A 226 -4.55 15.60 -1.81
N ASP A 227 -4.50 14.35 -2.23
CA ASP A 227 -4.34 13.98 -3.64
C ASP A 227 -5.59 14.38 -4.47
N PRO A 228 -5.41 15.19 -5.53
CA PRO A 228 -6.52 15.69 -6.35
C PRO A 228 -7.10 14.63 -7.31
N GLY A 229 -6.35 13.56 -7.58
CA GLY A 229 -6.67 12.50 -8.53
C GLY A 229 -7.46 11.35 -7.94
N THR A 230 -7.81 11.38 -6.66
CA THR A 230 -8.51 10.27 -6.00
C THR A 230 -10.02 10.27 -6.25
N LEU A 231 -10.62 9.08 -6.18
CA LEU A 231 -12.08 8.91 -6.14
C LEU A 231 -12.75 9.82 -5.12
N PHE A 232 -12.17 9.97 -3.93
CA PHE A 232 -12.76 10.77 -2.86
C PHE A 232 -12.82 12.26 -3.23
N ARG A 233 -11.74 12.81 -3.83
CA ARG A 233 -11.75 14.17 -4.37
C ARG A 233 -12.82 14.34 -5.44
N ARG A 234 -12.89 13.39 -6.39
CA ARG A 234 -13.88 13.40 -7.46
C ARG A 234 -15.31 13.35 -6.94
N ILE A 235 -15.62 12.50 -5.95
CA ILE A 235 -16.93 12.42 -5.31
C ILE A 235 -17.29 13.78 -4.69
N GLN A 236 -16.37 14.42 -3.96
CA GLN A 236 -16.65 15.73 -3.38
C GLN A 236 -16.93 16.81 -4.43
N THR A 237 -16.12 16.87 -5.49
CA THR A 237 -16.39 17.80 -6.60
C THR A 237 -17.74 17.54 -7.26
N MET A 238 -18.16 16.27 -7.39
CA MET A 238 -19.49 15.92 -7.90
C MET A 238 -20.61 16.36 -6.95
N ARG A 239 -20.45 16.21 -5.63
CA ARG A 239 -21.39 16.71 -4.62
C ARG A 239 -21.60 18.21 -4.74
N GLU A 240 -20.53 18.99 -4.78
CA GLU A 240 -20.59 20.44 -4.95
C GLU A 240 -21.26 20.85 -6.25
N ARG A 241 -21.02 20.13 -7.36
CA ARG A 241 -21.68 20.37 -8.65
C ARG A 241 -23.19 20.13 -8.57
N ILE A 242 -23.65 19.17 -7.78
CA ILE A 242 -25.07 18.94 -7.55
C ILE A 242 -25.67 20.07 -6.73
N ALA A 243 -25.07 20.42 -5.59
CA ALA A 243 -25.54 21.50 -4.72
C ALA A 243 -25.70 22.83 -5.50
N ARG A 244 -24.69 23.22 -6.30
CA ARG A 244 -24.76 24.42 -7.15
C ARG A 244 -25.85 24.40 -8.22
N ARG A 245 -26.26 23.22 -8.70
CA ARG A 245 -27.36 23.11 -9.68
C ARG A 245 -28.71 23.29 -9.01
N GLU A 246 -28.85 22.83 -7.78
CA GLU A 246 -30.08 22.99 -7.00
C GLU A 246 -30.29 24.45 -6.63
N GLU A 247 -29.24 25.13 -6.13
CA GLU A 247 -29.27 26.56 -5.82
C GLU A 247 -29.66 27.46 -7.01
N ARG A 248 -29.34 27.04 -8.24
CA ARG A 248 -29.67 27.78 -9.48
C ARG A 248 -31.01 27.38 -10.10
N GLY A 249 -31.56 26.25 -9.68
CA GLY A 249 -32.83 25.70 -10.16
C GLY A 249 -34.03 26.06 -9.26
N THR A 250 -33.75 26.58 -8.07
CA THR A 250 -34.64 27.38 -7.21
C THR A 250 -34.51 28.86 -7.52
#